data_AF-A0A7Y5UUJ1-F1
#
_entry.id   AF-A0A7Y5UUJ1-F1
#
_cell.length_a   1.000
_cell.length_b   1.000
_cell.length_c   1.000
_cell.angle_alpha   90.00
_cell.angle_beta   90.00
_cell.angle_gamma   90.00
#
_symmetry.space_group_name_H-M   'P 1'
#
loop_
_entity.id
_entity.type
_entity.pdbx_description
1 polymer ?
#
loop_
_entity_poly.entity_id
_entity_poly.type
_entity_poly.pdbx_seq_one_letter_code
_entity_poly.pdbx_strand_id
1 'polypeptide(L)'
;AYRELARCCGDLALFHPARAVPALPAFDPARTDACFKNVLGELAALMGAEVEHPYECVPFDRDALVPFFHQVALPAEWLERRAEVWLGVQLARRSEEAARLVPDGIKLLAPSEKQRVIDGMIPGIALVHERVPPLAFPKREDLHYFRISTEGESRNSWLSIERERSALIVNPLDDLVDARFEFYVEKPRRHG
;
A
#
# COMPACT_ATOMS: atom_id res chain seq x y z
N ALA A 1 -6.10 -7.05 -31.61
CA ALA A 1 -5.94 -5.91 -30.67
C ALA A 1 -7.30 -5.34 -30.26
N TYR A 2 -8.05 -4.66 -31.14
CA TYR A 2 -9.32 -4.00 -30.80
C TYR A 2 -10.33 -4.90 -30.06
N ARG A 3 -10.57 -6.11 -30.57
CA ARG A 3 -11.51 -7.09 -29.98
C ARG A 3 -11.15 -7.49 -28.56
N GLU A 4 -9.86 -7.59 -28.23
CA GLU A 4 -9.40 -7.96 -26.88
C GLU A 4 -9.63 -6.82 -25.88
N LEU A 5 -9.44 -5.57 -26.32
CA LEU A 5 -9.77 -4.39 -25.51
C LEU A 5 -11.28 -4.29 -25.27
N ALA A 6 -12.10 -4.50 -26.30
CA ALA A 6 -13.56 -4.52 -26.17
C ALA A 6 -14.04 -5.64 -25.23
N ARG A 7 -13.39 -6.81 -25.27
CA ARG A 7 -13.66 -7.91 -24.33
C ARG A 7 -13.33 -7.50 -22.89
N CYS A 8 -12.17 -6.89 -22.68
CA CYS A 8 -11.75 -6.40 -21.36
C CYS A 8 -12.74 -5.36 -20.78
N CYS A 9 -13.25 -4.43 -21.59
CA CYS A 9 -14.31 -3.51 -21.17
C CYS A 9 -15.59 -4.25 -20.73
N GLY A 10 -16.00 -5.28 -21.46
CA GLY A 10 -17.16 -6.10 -21.09
C GLY A 10 -16.95 -6.83 -19.76
N ASP A 11 -15.75 -7.40 -19.55
CA ASP A 11 -15.38 -8.09 -18.31
C ASP A 11 -15.36 -7.11 -17.12
N LEU A 12 -14.80 -5.91 -17.29
CA LEU A 12 -14.73 -4.87 -16.25
C LEU A 12 -16.11 -4.27 -15.92
N ALA A 13 -17.00 -4.13 -16.91
CA ALA A 13 -18.35 -3.59 -16.72
C ALA A 13 -19.21 -4.42 -15.75
N LEU A 14 -18.90 -5.71 -15.56
CA LEU A 14 -19.57 -6.57 -14.58
C LEU A 14 -19.32 -6.14 -13.13
N PHE A 15 -18.17 -5.53 -12.86
CA PHE A 15 -17.77 -5.05 -11.54
C PHE A 15 -18.18 -3.59 -11.30
N HIS A 16 -18.59 -2.88 -12.34
CA HIS A 16 -19.08 -1.51 -12.24
C HIS A 16 -20.42 -1.48 -11.48
N PRO A 17 -20.68 -0.51 -10.57
CA PRO A 17 -21.92 -0.42 -9.81
C PRO A 17 -23.19 -0.41 -10.67
N ALA A 18 -23.12 0.22 -11.85
CA ALA A 18 -24.23 0.27 -12.80
C ALA A 18 -24.50 -1.07 -13.53
N ARG A 19 -23.57 -2.04 -13.47
CA ARG A 19 -23.63 -3.35 -14.16
C ARG A 19 -24.10 -3.26 -15.61
N ALA A 20 -23.69 -2.21 -16.30
CA ALA A 20 -24.08 -1.92 -17.67
C ALA A 20 -22.85 -1.96 -18.57
N VAL A 21 -22.95 -2.70 -19.66
CA VAL A 21 -21.88 -2.76 -20.67
C VAL A 21 -21.88 -1.42 -21.42
N PRO A 22 -20.72 -0.72 -21.49
CA PRO A 22 -20.64 0.53 -22.24
C PRO A 22 -20.91 0.27 -23.73
N ALA A 23 -21.56 1.24 -24.38
CA ALA A 23 -21.86 1.16 -25.81
C ALA A 23 -20.58 1.40 -26.63
N LEU A 24 -19.82 0.33 -26.88
CA LEU A 24 -18.61 0.42 -27.69
C LEU A 24 -18.96 0.53 -29.19
N PRO A 25 -18.28 1.41 -29.95
CA PRO A 25 -18.51 1.53 -31.39
C PRO A 25 -18.08 0.24 -32.12
N ALA A 26 -18.72 -0.05 -33.26
CA ALA A 26 -18.20 -1.10 -34.14
C ALA A 26 -16.82 -0.70 -34.70
N PHE A 27 -15.94 -1.68 -34.92
CA PHE A 27 -14.61 -1.41 -35.47
C PHE A 27 -14.73 -0.90 -36.91
N ASP A 28 -14.16 0.29 -37.16
CA ASP A 28 -14.10 0.93 -38.48
C ASP A 28 -12.63 1.12 -38.88
N PRO A 29 -12.12 0.34 -39.87
CA PRO A 29 -10.73 0.45 -40.33
C PRO A 29 -10.37 1.86 -40.85
N ALA A 30 -11.33 2.59 -41.42
CA ALA A 30 -11.12 3.93 -41.94
C ALA A 30 -10.99 4.99 -40.83
N ARG A 31 -11.39 4.65 -39.59
CA ARG A 31 -11.36 5.53 -38.42
C ARG A 31 -10.77 4.81 -37.20
N THR A 32 -9.70 4.05 -37.43
CA THR A 32 -9.06 3.21 -36.41
C THR A 32 -8.69 4.00 -35.15
N ASP A 33 -8.11 5.19 -35.27
CA ASP A 33 -7.73 6.02 -34.12
C ASP A 33 -8.92 6.40 -33.23
N ALA A 34 -10.06 6.73 -33.82
CA ALA A 34 -11.27 7.10 -33.09
C ALA A 34 -11.85 5.89 -32.35
N CYS A 35 -11.88 4.72 -32.99
CA CYS A 35 -12.33 3.48 -32.37
C CYS A 35 -11.48 3.12 -31.14
N PHE A 36 -10.14 3.20 -31.24
CA PHE A 36 -9.26 2.89 -30.11
C PHE A 36 -9.35 3.92 -28.99
N LYS A 37 -9.42 5.22 -29.31
CA LYS A 37 -9.61 6.28 -28.30
C LYS A 37 -10.89 6.08 -27.48
N ASN A 38 -12.00 5.72 -28.14
CA ASN A 38 -13.26 5.47 -27.45
C ASN A 38 -13.17 4.26 -26.51
N VAL A 39 -12.64 3.13 -26.97
CA VAL A 39 -12.51 1.93 -26.12
C VAL A 39 -11.55 2.17 -24.95
N LEU A 40 -10.44 2.86 -25.18
CA LEU A 40 -9.49 3.20 -24.11
C LEU A 40 -10.10 4.20 -23.11
N GLY A 41 -10.92 5.15 -23.57
CA GLY A 41 -11.66 6.08 -22.72
C GLY A 41 -12.66 5.36 -21.81
N GLU A 42 -13.44 4.44 -22.36
CA GLU A 42 -14.37 3.60 -21.59
C GLU A 42 -13.63 2.69 -20.60
N LEU A 43 -12.52 2.09 -21.03
CA LEU A 43 -11.68 1.26 -20.16
C LEU A 43 -11.09 2.09 -19.00
N ALA A 44 -10.62 3.30 -19.27
CA ALA A 44 -10.16 4.23 -18.24
C ALA A 44 -11.29 4.67 -17.29
N ALA A 45 -12.51 4.89 -17.80
CA ALA A 45 -13.67 5.21 -16.98
C ALA A 45 -14.10 4.03 -16.09
N LEU A 46 -14.06 2.81 -16.61
CA LEU A 46 -14.36 1.58 -15.86
C LEU A 46 -13.29 1.27 -14.81
N MET A 47 -12.01 1.54 -15.09
CA MET A 47 -10.94 1.49 -14.09
C MET A 47 -11.03 2.64 -13.08
N GLY A 48 -11.55 3.78 -13.51
CA GLY A 48 -11.82 4.96 -12.68
C GLY A 48 -13.10 4.86 -11.86
N ALA A 49 -13.89 3.79 -12.00
CA ALA A 49 -14.91 3.42 -11.04
C ALA A 49 -14.19 2.95 -9.78
N GLU A 50 -13.83 3.94 -8.98
CA GLU A 50 -13.19 3.81 -7.69
C GLU A 50 -14.01 2.82 -6.87
N VAL A 51 -13.55 1.58 -6.81
CA VAL A 51 -13.95 0.67 -5.74
C VAL A 51 -13.46 1.38 -4.49
N GLU A 52 -14.38 2.04 -3.79
CA GLU A 52 -14.05 2.73 -2.56
C GLU A 52 -13.64 1.66 -1.55
N HIS A 53 -12.33 1.41 -1.49
CA HIS A 53 -11.77 0.47 -0.54
C HIS A 53 -12.01 1.04 0.87
N PRO A 54 -12.41 0.21 1.84
CA PRO A 54 -12.59 0.64 3.24
C PRO A 54 -11.24 0.93 3.94
N TYR A 55 -10.16 1.01 3.18
CA TYR A 55 -8.81 1.31 3.61
C TYR A 55 -8.11 2.22 2.59
N GLU A 56 -7.00 2.80 3.01
CA GLU A 56 -6.07 3.51 2.15
C GLU A 56 -4.67 2.94 2.40
N CYS A 57 -3.83 2.88 1.36
CA CYS A 57 -2.46 2.42 1.51
C CYS A 57 -1.49 3.14 0.55
N VAL A 58 -0.22 3.28 0.98
CA VAL A 58 0.86 3.82 0.15
C VAL A 58 2.09 2.91 0.23
N PRO A 59 2.70 2.54 -0.92
CA PRO A 59 3.90 1.70 -0.94
C PRO A 59 5.13 2.50 -0.52
N PHE A 60 6.10 1.82 0.08
CA PHE A 60 7.43 2.39 0.29
C PHE A 60 8.28 2.24 -0.98
N ASP A 61 8.92 3.33 -1.38
CA ASP A 61 9.89 3.35 -2.47
C ASP A 61 11.26 2.89 -1.97
N ARG A 62 11.83 1.90 -2.65
CA ARG A 62 13.20 1.44 -2.36
C ARG A 62 14.21 2.45 -2.87
N ASP A 63 15.16 2.85 -2.03
CA ASP A 63 16.26 3.73 -2.43
C ASP A 63 17.15 3.03 -3.47
N ALA A 64 17.41 3.72 -4.58
CA ALA A 64 18.16 3.18 -5.71
C ALA A 64 19.67 3.03 -5.44
N LEU A 65 20.23 3.88 -4.59
CA LEU A 65 21.65 3.86 -4.22
C LEU A 65 21.89 2.98 -3.00
N VAL A 66 20.89 2.87 -2.12
CA VAL A 66 21.01 2.19 -0.84
C VAL A 66 19.84 1.21 -0.66
N PRO A 67 19.93 -0.01 -1.24
CA PRO A 67 18.78 -0.93 -1.36
C PRO A 67 18.18 -1.47 -0.06
N PHE A 68 18.78 -1.16 1.10
CA PHE A 68 18.23 -1.49 2.42
C PHE A 68 17.35 -0.37 2.99
N PHE A 69 17.23 0.77 2.32
CA PHE A 69 16.32 1.84 2.68
C PHE A 69 15.06 1.81 1.81
N HIS A 70 13.92 1.92 2.48
CA HIS A 70 12.63 2.09 1.84
C HIS A 70 11.94 3.28 2.47
N GLN A 71 11.53 4.27 1.69
CA GLN A 71 10.94 5.51 2.19
C GLN A 71 9.55 5.73 1.61
N VAL A 72 8.67 6.34 2.41
CA VAL A 72 7.33 6.73 1.97
C VAL A 72 6.97 8.12 2.47
N ALA A 73 6.25 8.87 1.65
CA ALA A 73 5.57 10.10 2.08
C ALA A 73 4.16 9.73 2.56
N LEU A 74 3.75 10.24 3.72
CA LEU A 74 2.47 9.91 4.33
C LEU A 74 1.49 11.08 4.19
N PRO A 75 0.23 10.83 3.79
CA PRO A 75 -0.82 11.84 3.80
C PRO A 75 -1.02 12.42 5.21
N ALA A 76 -1.16 13.74 5.32
CA ALA A 76 -1.26 14.43 6.61
C ALA A 76 -2.51 14.00 7.39
N GLU A 77 -3.60 13.77 6.66
CA GLU A 77 -4.88 13.30 7.19
C GLU A 77 -4.78 11.96 7.93
N TRP A 78 -3.86 11.07 7.55
CA TRP A 78 -3.68 9.78 8.22
C TRP A 78 -3.07 9.95 9.62
N LEU A 79 -2.18 10.93 9.75
CA LEU A 79 -1.43 11.22 10.98
C LEU A 79 -2.27 12.07 11.94
N GLU A 80 -2.96 13.10 11.42
CA GLU A 80 -3.78 14.03 12.23
C GLU A 80 -4.99 13.35 12.88
N ARG A 81 -5.54 12.32 12.23
CA ARG A 81 -6.74 11.60 12.70
C ARG A 81 -6.49 10.64 13.86
N ARG A 82 -5.24 10.46 14.30
CA ARG A 82 -4.83 9.38 15.24
C ARG A 82 -5.42 8.03 14.83
N ALA A 83 -5.49 7.78 13.53
CA ALA A 83 -5.99 6.52 13.01
C ALA A 83 -5.06 5.38 13.48
N GLU A 84 -5.60 4.18 13.66
CA GLU A 84 -4.74 3.02 13.78
C GLU A 84 -3.99 2.83 12.46
N VAL A 85 -2.67 2.78 12.57
CA VAL A 85 -1.74 2.69 11.45
C VAL A 85 -1.08 1.33 11.42
N TRP A 86 -0.86 0.83 10.21
CA TRP A 86 -0.46 -0.54 9.98
C TRP A 86 0.64 -0.60 8.92
N LEU A 87 1.53 -1.57 9.07
CA LEU A 87 2.50 -1.94 8.06
C LEU A 87 2.05 -3.26 7.41
N GLY A 88 1.76 -3.21 6.12
CA GLY A 88 1.62 -4.38 5.27
C GLY A 88 3.01 -4.80 4.77
N VAL A 89 3.35 -6.07 4.99
CA VAL A 89 4.59 -6.67 4.53
C VAL A 89 4.25 -7.79 3.57
N GLN A 90 4.50 -7.55 2.28
CA GLN A 90 4.38 -8.58 1.27
C GLN A 90 5.64 -9.46 1.30
N LEU A 91 5.50 -10.73 1.67
CA LEU A 91 6.59 -11.68 1.83
C LEU A 91 6.10 -13.11 1.59
N ALA A 92 6.77 -13.83 0.69
CA ALA A 92 6.50 -15.24 0.38
C ALA A 92 7.02 -16.18 1.49
N ARG A 93 6.46 -16.03 2.68
CA ARG A 93 6.72 -16.81 3.90
C ARG A 93 5.40 -17.06 4.63
N ARG A 94 5.38 -18.10 5.47
CA ARG A 94 4.23 -18.36 6.34
C ARG A 94 4.09 -17.27 7.40
N SER A 95 2.87 -17.03 7.87
CA SER A 95 2.57 -15.97 8.84
C SER A 95 3.40 -16.11 10.12
N GLU A 96 3.65 -17.32 10.62
CA GLU A 96 4.47 -17.54 11.82
C GLU A 96 5.96 -17.23 11.61
N GLU A 97 6.44 -17.31 10.37
CA GLU A 97 7.81 -16.94 10.01
C GLU A 97 7.91 -15.43 9.88
N ALA A 98 6.96 -14.78 9.18
CA ALA A 98 6.89 -13.33 9.07
C ALA A 98 6.77 -12.66 10.46
N ALA A 99 5.93 -13.19 11.34
CA ALA A 99 5.74 -12.70 12.70
C ALA A 99 7.02 -12.70 13.55
N ARG A 100 7.95 -13.61 13.25
CA ARG A 100 9.25 -13.72 13.94
C ARG A 100 10.32 -12.86 13.28
N LEU A 101 10.36 -12.85 11.94
CA LEU A 101 11.43 -12.19 11.19
C LEU A 101 11.25 -10.67 11.14
N VAL A 102 10.03 -10.19 10.94
CA VAL A 102 9.80 -8.76 10.64
C VAL A 102 10.09 -7.84 11.84
N PRO A 103 9.56 -8.08 13.06
CA PRO A 103 9.75 -7.12 14.16
C PRO A 103 11.22 -6.87 14.52
N ASP A 104 12.05 -7.91 14.42
CA ASP A 104 13.47 -7.84 14.72
C ASP A 104 14.32 -7.47 13.50
N GLY A 105 13.90 -7.93 12.32
CA GLY A 105 14.64 -7.84 11.06
C GLY A 105 14.51 -6.52 10.32
N ILE A 106 13.56 -5.65 10.68
CA ILE A 106 13.49 -4.28 10.12
C ILE A 106 13.41 -3.23 11.22
N LYS A 107 13.69 -1.98 10.84
CA LYS A 107 13.53 -0.80 11.70
C LYS A 107 12.69 0.23 10.98
N LEU A 108 11.56 0.62 11.56
CA LEU A 108 10.70 1.71 11.10
C LEU A 108 11.00 2.99 11.89
N LEU A 109 11.21 4.11 11.23
CA LEU A 109 11.57 5.40 11.85
C LEU A 109 11.30 6.58 10.93
N ALA A 110 11.54 7.80 11.41
CA ALA A 110 11.56 8.99 10.56
C ALA A 110 12.88 9.07 9.76
N PRO A 111 12.88 9.65 8.54
CA PRO A 111 14.10 9.82 7.75
C PRO A 111 15.23 10.57 8.47
N SER A 112 14.91 11.57 9.31
CA SER A 112 15.92 12.31 10.08
C SER A 112 16.66 11.46 11.12
N GLU A 113 16.07 10.35 11.56
CA GLU A 113 16.63 9.46 12.59
C GLU A 113 17.54 8.37 12.00
N LYS A 114 17.70 8.35 10.66
CA LYS A 114 18.45 7.34 9.91
C LYS A 114 19.82 7.03 10.50
N GLN A 115 20.63 8.06 10.76
CA GLN A 115 21.99 7.87 11.28
C GLN A 115 21.98 7.22 12.66
N ARG A 116 21.03 7.60 13.52
CA ARG A 116 20.89 7.05 14.87
C ARG A 116 20.55 5.56 14.86
N VAL A 117 19.74 5.11 13.88
CA VAL A 117 19.45 3.68 13.70
C VAL A 117 20.68 2.92 13.21
N ILE A 118 21.40 3.46 12.22
CA ILE A 118 22.62 2.83 11.70
C ILE A 118 23.67 2.67 12.81
N ASP A 119 23.79 3.69 13.66
CA ASP A 119 24.72 3.69 14.81
C ASP A 119 24.21 2.84 15.99
N GLY A 120 23.05 2.19 15.87
CA GLY A 120 22.46 1.35 16.92
C GLY A 120 21.96 2.12 18.15
N MET A 121 21.75 3.43 18.04
CA MET A 121 21.35 4.29 19.16
C MET A 121 19.85 4.26 19.48
N ILE A 122 19.02 3.82 18.53
CA ILE A 122 17.57 3.68 18.74
C ILE A 122 17.05 2.37 18.14
N PRO A 123 16.04 1.73 18.76
CA PRO A 123 15.50 0.45 18.30
C PRO A 123 14.50 0.58 17.13
N GLY A 124 14.06 1.79 16.79
CA GLY A 124 12.95 2.04 15.86
C GLY A 124 11.58 1.89 16.52
N ILE A 125 10.52 2.06 15.74
CA ILE A 125 9.13 1.88 16.18
C ILE A 125 8.80 0.39 16.26
N ALA A 126 8.16 -0.02 17.36
CA ALA A 126 7.75 -1.40 17.56
C ALA A 126 6.64 -1.81 16.58
N LEU A 127 6.80 -3.00 15.99
CA LEU A 127 5.86 -3.62 15.07
C LEU A 127 5.24 -4.85 15.74
N VAL A 128 3.92 -4.85 15.90
CA VAL A 128 3.20 -5.94 16.56
C VAL A 128 2.46 -6.75 15.51
N HIS A 129 2.88 -8.01 15.30
CA HIS A 129 2.18 -8.89 14.37
C HIS A 129 0.78 -9.23 14.87
N GLU A 130 -0.24 -8.97 14.05
CA GLU A 130 -1.62 -9.29 14.39
C GLU A 130 -2.12 -10.43 13.51
N ARG A 131 -2.57 -11.52 14.13
CA ARG A 131 -3.08 -12.70 13.40
C ARG A 131 -4.38 -12.42 12.66
N VAL A 132 -5.14 -11.44 13.14
CA VAL A 132 -6.41 -11.02 12.56
C VAL A 132 -6.29 -9.54 12.24
N PRO A 133 -5.79 -9.18 11.04
CA PRO A 133 -5.81 -7.79 10.61
C PRO A 133 -7.24 -7.26 10.51
N PRO A 134 -7.42 -5.93 10.44
CA PRO A 134 -8.70 -5.33 10.12
C PRO A 134 -9.43 -6.02 8.97
N LEU A 135 -10.74 -6.24 9.13
CA LEU A 135 -11.57 -6.90 8.11
C LEU A 135 -11.61 -6.11 6.79
N ALA A 136 -11.33 -4.81 6.85
CA ALA A 136 -11.22 -3.92 5.71
C ALA A 136 -10.03 -4.25 4.80
N PHE A 137 -8.95 -4.82 5.35
CA PHE A 137 -7.71 -5.01 4.60
C PHE A 137 -7.75 -6.25 3.69
N PRO A 138 -6.97 -6.23 2.58
CA PRO A 138 -6.81 -7.39 1.71
C PRO A 138 -6.38 -8.65 2.45
N LYS A 139 -6.98 -9.79 2.11
CA LYS A 139 -6.60 -11.10 2.65
C LYS A 139 -5.83 -11.87 1.59
N ARG A 140 -4.51 -11.91 1.72
CA ARG A 140 -3.60 -12.66 0.85
C ARG A 140 -2.63 -13.47 1.70
N GLU A 141 -2.24 -14.65 1.23
CA GLU A 141 -1.32 -15.53 1.97
C GLU A 141 0.10 -14.94 2.07
N ASP A 142 0.48 -14.11 1.10
CA ASP A 142 1.79 -13.47 1.03
C ASP A 142 1.81 -12.07 1.63
N LEU A 143 0.73 -11.63 2.31
CA LEU A 143 0.61 -10.29 2.88
C LEU A 143 0.32 -10.36 4.38
N HIS A 144 1.29 -9.91 5.16
CA HIS A 144 1.28 -9.97 6.62
C HIS A 144 1.15 -8.57 7.19
N TYR A 145 0.33 -8.40 8.23
CA TYR A 145 0.06 -7.08 8.81
C TYR A 145 0.63 -6.95 10.20
N PHE A 146 1.25 -5.80 10.44
CA PHE A 146 1.83 -5.43 11.72
C PHE A 146 1.25 -4.10 12.15
N ARG A 147 0.70 -4.06 13.35
CA ARG A 147 0.25 -2.80 13.96
C ARG A 147 1.48 -1.99 14.35
N ILE A 148 1.50 -0.72 13.95
CA ILE A 148 2.58 0.20 14.27
C ILE A 148 2.29 0.79 15.66
N SER A 149 3.23 0.64 16.59
CA SER A 149 3.08 1.24 17.93
C SER A 149 3.33 2.74 17.89
N THR A 150 2.30 3.54 18.15
CA THR A 150 2.39 5.01 18.16
C THR A 150 2.59 5.60 19.56
N GLU A 151 2.50 4.74 20.59
CA GLU A 151 2.54 5.12 22.01
C GLU A 151 3.71 4.41 22.73
N GLY A 152 3.87 4.73 24.02
CA GLY A 152 4.89 4.13 24.88
C GLY A 152 6.31 4.48 24.43
N GLU A 153 7.20 3.48 24.39
CA GLU A 153 8.61 3.67 23.98
C GLU A 153 8.75 4.15 22.53
N SER A 154 7.78 3.85 21.67
CA SER A 154 7.77 4.28 20.26
C SER A 154 7.28 5.72 20.06
N ARG A 155 6.73 6.38 21.10
CA ARG A 155 6.06 7.68 20.97
C ARG A 155 6.96 8.76 20.37
N ASN A 156 8.22 8.83 20.77
CA ASN A 156 9.15 9.85 20.28
C ASN A 156 9.50 9.66 18.80
N SER A 157 9.83 8.44 18.37
CA SER A 157 10.07 8.16 16.95
C SER A 157 8.81 8.31 16.11
N TRP A 158 7.63 7.99 16.66
CA TRP A 158 6.36 8.27 15.99
C TRP A 158 6.13 9.78 15.81
N LEU A 159 6.39 10.60 16.83
CA LEU A 159 6.34 12.07 16.71
C LEU A 159 7.26 12.60 15.60
N SER A 160 8.45 12.01 15.43
CA SER A 160 9.35 12.35 14.33
C SER A 160 8.70 12.08 12.97
N ILE A 161 8.04 10.93 12.79
CA ILE A 161 7.28 10.60 11.57
C ILE A 161 6.11 11.56 11.37
N GLU A 162 5.34 11.86 12.43
CA GLU A 162 4.21 12.80 12.37
C GLU A 162 4.66 14.19 11.88
N ARG A 163 5.78 14.68 12.40
CA ARG A 163 6.35 15.99 12.05
C ARG A 163 6.89 16.01 10.62
N GLU A 164 7.56 14.96 10.20
CA GLU A 164 8.21 14.88 8.87
C GLU A 164 7.25 14.42 7.77
N ARG A 165 6.10 13.85 8.15
CA ARG A 165 5.12 13.24 7.24
C ARG A 165 5.76 12.24 6.29
N SER A 166 6.76 11.52 6.80
CA SER A 166 7.49 10.52 6.04
C SER A 166 8.02 9.45 6.99
N ALA A 167 8.04 8.21 6.52
CA ALA A 167 8.60 7.09 7.22
C ALA A 167 9.70 6.43 6.38
N LEU A 168 10.67 5.86 7.08
CA LEU A 168 11.81 5.13 6.56
C LEU A 168 11.83 3.74 7.19
N ILE A 169 11.99 2.72 6.37
CA ILE A 169 12.32 1.35 6.78
C ILE A 169 13.78 1.09 6.46
N VAL A 170 14.51 0.61 7.46
CA VAL A 170 15.85 0.04 7.31
C VAL A 170 15.71 -1.48 7.39
N ASN A 171 16.06 -2.15 6.29
CA ASN A 171 16.01 -3.60 6.13
C ASN A 171 17.44 -4.12 5.89
N PRO A 172 18.20 -4.45 6.95
CA PRO A 172 19.56 -4.98 6.87
C PRO A 172 19.54 -6.36 6.19
N LEU A 173 19.60 -6.32 4.86
CA LEU A 173 19.73 -7.41 3.90
C LEU A 173 20.19 -8.75 4.49
N ASP A 174 19.25 -9.71 4.62
CA ASP A 174 19.50 -11.17 4.60
C ASP A 174 18.17 -11.93 4.39
N ASP A 175 17.26 -11.96 5.38
CA ASP A 175 16.03 -12.80 5.31
C ASP A 175 14.80 -12.14 4.67
N LEU A 176 14.84 -10.81 4.49
CA LEU A 176 13.71 -9.98 4.04
C LEU A 176 14.02 -9.22 2.75
N VAL A 177 14.99 -9.68 1.95
CA VAL A 177 15.46 -8.97 0.74
C VAL A 177 14.36 -8.73 -0.31
N ASP A 178 13.42 -9.66 -0.42
CA ASP A 178 12.30 -9.61 -1.37
C ASP A 178 11.03 -9.01 -0.76
N ALA A 179 11.09 -8.58 0.50
CA ALA A 179 9.94 -7.99 1.17
C ALA A 179 9.57 -6.66 0.52
N ARG A 180 8.26 -6.44 0.30
CA ARG A 180 7.72 -5.14 -0.07
C ARG A 180 6.89 -4.60 1.08
N PHE A 181 6.96 -3.30 1.26
CA PHE A 181 6.36 -2.62 2.40
C PHE A 181 5.33 -1.62 1.92
N GLU A 182 4.20 -1.58 2.61
CA GLU A 182 3.10 -0.67 2.34
C GLU A 182 2.54 -0.17 3.68
N PHE A 183 2.28 1.12 3.76
CA PHE A 183 1.63 1.73 4.91
C PHE A 183 0.12 1.67 4.72
N TYR A 184 -0.64 1.27 5.75
CA TYR A 184 -2.09 1.06 5.69
C TYR A 184 -2.81 1.85 6.79
N VAL A 185 -3.99 2.36 6.46
CA VAL A 185 -4.98 2.89 7.41
C VAL A 185 -6.38 2.45 7.02
N GLU A 186 -7.26 2.26 8.00
CA GLU A 186 -8.69 2.14 7.72
C GLU A 186 -9.31 3.50 7.41
N LYS A 187 -10.19 3.55 6.40
CA LYS A 187 -11.02 4.73 6.17
C LYS A 187 -11.98 4.90 7.35
N PRO A 188 -12.27 6.13 7.78
CA PRO A 188 -13.21 6.35 8.87
C PRO A 188 -14.59 5.88 8.41
N ARG A 189 -15.27 5.11 9.26
CA ARG A 189 -16.67 4.77 9.03
C ARG A 189 -17.49 6.07 9.01
N ARG A 190 -17.99 6.46 7.83
CA ARG A 190 -18.95 7.56 7.70
C ARG A 190 -20.18 7.17 8.52
N HIS A 191 -20.37 7.78 9.69
CA HIS A 191 -21.64 7.72 10.40
C HIS A 191 -22.59 8.64 9.64
N GLY A 192 -23.62 8.05 9.04
CA GLY A 192 -24.71 8.78 8.38
C GLY A 192 -25.68 9.41 9.37
#